data_AF-A0A6A6SFG0-F1
#
_entry.id   AF-A0A6A6SFG0-F1
#
_cell.length_a   1.000
_cell.length_b   1.000
_cell.length_c   1.000
_cell.angle_alpha   90.00
_cell.angle_beta   90.00
_cell.angle_gamma   90.00
#
_symmetry.space_group_name_H-M   'P 1'
#
loop_
_entity.id
_entity.type
_entity.pdbx_description
1 polymer ?
#
loop_
_entity_poly.entity_id
_entity_poly.type
_entity_poly.pdbx_seq_one_letter_code
_entity_poly.pdbx_strand_id
1 'polypeptide(L)'
;MQETVLNTPLLQHSTRSSLPMASRALPSDMKAGFCDSQSPIAAQLTQSFLDFTSKNGTNLKQLGIRPGQKWCLSADHWKEAAERDAGGEGVPRVSLESTHQAALEKVELETLKKYGGVGSARYAYSWGGK
;
A
#
# COMPACT_ATOMS: atom_id res chain seq x y z
N MET A 1 19.73 -6.86 7.65
CA MET A 1 19.30 -6.39 6.32
C MET A 1 17.77 -6.36 6.35
N GLN A 2 17.10 -5.35 5.79
CA GLN A 2 15.62 -5.36 5.80
C GLN A 2 15.10 -6.25 4.68
N GLU A 3 14.09 -7.06 4.97
CA GLU A 3 13.56 -8.10 4.09
C GLU A 3 12.08 -7.85 3.78
N THR A 4 11.65 -8.34 2.63
CA THR A 4 10.25 -8.32 2.22
C THR A 4 9.47 -9.48 2.83
N VAL A 5 8.15 -9.43 2.69
CA VAL A 5 7.25 -10.57 2.99
C VAL A 5 7.51 -11.82 2.12
N LEU A 6 8.39 -11.72 1.10
CA LEU A 6 8.83 -12.81 0.23
C LEU A 6 10.24 -13.31 0.57
N ASN A 7 10.83 -12.87 1.70
CA ASN A 7 12.22 -13.15 2.08
C ASN A 7 13.24 -12.70 1.02
N THR A 8 12.98 -11.55 0.39
CA THR A 8 13.91 -10.91 -0.56
C THR A 8 14.41 -9.56 -0.03
N PRO A 9 15.52 -9.02 -0.54
CA PRO A 9 15.97 -7.68 -0.16
C PRO A 9 14.90 -6.62 -0.43
N LEU A 10 14.66 -5.74 0.56
CA LEU A 10 13.64 -4.70 0.46
C LEU A 10 14.00 -3.65 -0.61
N LEU A 11 13.13 -3.52 -1.61
CA LEU A 11 13.26 -2.49 -2.65
C LEU A 11 12.60 -1.18 -2.21
N GLN A 12 13.12 -0.05 -2.71
CA GLN A 12 12.51 1.26 -2.50
C GLN A 12 11.14 1.32 -3.18
N HIS A 13 10.09 1.61 -2.41
CA HIS A 13 8.72 1.59 -2.91
C HIS A 13 8.36 2.88 -3.65
N SER A 14 8.78 4.02 -3.11
CA SER A 14 8.50 5.35 -3.69
C SER A 14 9.69 6.29 -3.61
N THR A 15 9.73 7.29 -4.49
CA THR A 15 10.78 8.32 -4.52
C THR A 15 10.28 9.62 -3.89
N ARG A 16 11.19 10.53 -3.54
CA ARG A 16 10.85 11.87 -3.01
C ARG A 16 9.93 12.66 -3.94
N SER A 17 9.91 12.36 -5.24
CA SER A 17 8.99 12.95 -6.22
C SER A 17 7.52 12.61 -5.96
N SER A 18 7.23 11.64 -5.09
CA SER A 18 5.87 11.27 -4.66
C SER A 18 5.34 12.16 -3.53
N LEU A 19 6.18 12.98 -2.89
CA LEU A 19 5.72 13.89 -1.83
C LEU A 19 4.85 15.01 -2.41
N PRO A 20 3.69 15.32 -1.81
CA PRO A 20 2.92 16.49 -2.21
C PRO A 20 3.73 17.76 -1.96
N MET A 21 3.68 18.70 -2.90
CA MET A 21 4.36 20.01 -2.76
C MET A 21 3.82 20.83 -1.58
N ALA A 22 2.59 20.56 -1.14
CA ALA A 22 1.97 21.26 -0.03
C ALA A 22 2.51 20.72 1.31
N SER A 23 2.99 21.63 2.15
CA SER A 23 3.49 21.41 3.52
C SER A 23 2.42 21.00 4.53
N ARG A 24 1.35 20.32 4.10
CA ARG A 24 0.40 19.67 4.99
C ARG A 24 1.02 18.36 5.46
N ALA A 25 1.09 18.18 6.78
CA ALA A 25 1.55 16.94 7.38
C ALA A 25 0.71 15.78 6.83
N LEU A 26 1.39 14.81 6.24
CA LEU A 26 0.78 13.53 5.91
C LEU A 26 0.35 12.84 7.22
N PRO A 27 -0.65 11.94 7.18
CA PRO A 27 -0.94 11.09 8.31
C PRO A 27 0.33 10.38 8.77
N SER A 28 0.56 10.28 10.08
CA SER A 28 1.75 9.62 10.64
C SER A 28 1.93 8.17 10.16
N ASP A 29 0.83 7.53 9.77
CA ASP A 29 0.78 6.18 9.22
C ASP A 29 1.17 6.07 7.73
N MET A 30 1.52 7.18 7.07
CA MET A 30 1.92 7.21 5.66
C MET A 30 3.36 7.69 5.48
N LYS A 31 4.15 6.91 4.74
CA LYS A 31 5.56 7.21 4.47
C LYS A 31 5.93 7.00 3.01
N ALA A 32 6.79 7.87 2.47
CA ALA A 32 7.43 7.66 1.17
C ALA A 32 8.83 7.05 1.35
N GLY A 33 9.34 6.39 0.31
CA GLY A 33 10.69 5.80 0.34
C GLY A 33 10.68 4.30 0.55
N PHE A 34 11.50 3.84 1.49
CA PHE A 34 11.54 2.45 1.93
C PHE A 34 10.49 2.23 3.01
N CYS A 35 9.77 1.12 2.92
CA CYS A 35 8.89 0.68 3.98
C CYS A 35 9.73 0.13 5.14
N ASP A 36 9.18 0.16 6.34
CA ASP A 36 9.89 -0.24 7.57
C ASP A 36 8.91 -0.90 8.55
N SER A 37 9.37 -1.22 9.75
CA SER A 37 8.55 -1.91 10.74
C SER A 37 7.29 -1.14 11.16
N GLN A 38 7.28 0.19 11.13
CA GLN A 38 6.11 0.99 11.52
C GLN A 38 5.10 1.16 10.38
N SER A 39 5.59 1.25 9.14
CA SER A 39 4.77 1.33 7.94
C SER A 39 5.16 0.24 6.95
N PRO A 40 4.84 -1.04 7.23
CA PRO A 40 5.40 -2.15 6.48
C PRO A 40 4.67 -2.43 5.17
N ILE A 41 3.46 -1.91 4.95
CA ILE A 41 2.65 -2.21 3.77
C ILE A 41 3.01 -1.28 2.61
N ALA A 42 3.66 -1.82 1.58
CA ALA A 42 3.90 -1.09 0.34
C ALA A 42 2.63 -1.07 -0.51
N ALA A 43 1.91 0.04 -0.50
CA ALA A 43 0.64 0.20 -1.19
C ALA A 43 0.72 1.15 -2.40
N GLN A 44 -0.05 0.85 -3.44
CA GLN A 44 -0.40 1.80 -4.50
C GLN A 44 -1.84 2.24 -4.32
N LEU A 45 -2.03 3.56 -4.18
CA LEU A 45 -3.34 4.13 -3.90
C LEU A 45 -4.17 4.21 -5.20
N THR A 46 -5.37 3.64 -5.20
CA THR A 46 -6.29 3.67 -6.35
C THR A 46 -7.22 4.87 -6.27
N GLN A 47 -7.89 5.21 -7.37
CA GLN A 47 -8.93 6.25 -7.35
C GLN A 47 -10.04 5.89 -6.35
N SER A 48 -10.51 4.63 -6.40
CA SER A 48 -11.53 4.10 -5.50
C SER A 48 -11.13 4.18 -4.02
N PHE A 49 -9.87 3.87 -3.67
CA PHE A 49 -9.38 4.08 -2.30
C PHE A 49 -9.42 5.54 -1.89
N LEU A 50 -8.96 6.47 -2.74
CA LEU A 50 -8.98 7.90 -2.41
C LEU A 50 -10.39 8.45 -2.22
N ASP A 51 -11.38 7.94 -2.95
CA ASP A 51 -12.78 8.29 -2.75
C ASP A 51 -13.34 7.64 -1.46
N PHE A 52 -12.93 6.41 -1.15
CA PHE A 52 -13.26 5.76 0.13
C PHE A 52 -12.71 6.54 1.33
N THR A 53 -11.43 6.93 1.32
CA THR A 53 -10.85 7.68 2.45
C THR A 53 -11.52 9.06 2.61
N SER A 54 -11.87 9.70 1.50
CA SER A 54 -12.60 10.98 1.50
C SER A 54 -13.98 10.85 2.17
N LYS A 55 -14.68 9.73 1.98
CA LYS A 55 -15.96 9.43 2.64
C LYS A 55 -15.80 9.06 4.11
N ASN A 56 -14.67 8.47 4.49
CA ASN A 56 -14.38 8.01 5.85
C ASN A 56 -13.58 9.03 6.69
N GLY A 57 -13.58 10.31 6.29
CA GLY A 57 -13.04 11.41 7.10
C GLY A 57 -11.57 11.77 6.88
N THR A 58 -10.81 10.99 6.09
CA THR A 58 -9.43 11.35 5.70
C THR A 58 -9.35 11.65 4.21
N ASN A 59 -9.50 12.92 3.85
CA ASN A 59 -9.45 13.34 2.45
C ASN A 59 -7.99 13.47 1.95
N LEU A 60 -7.41 12.34 1.57
CA LEU A 60 -6.05 12.26 1.01
C LEU A 60 -5.89 13.09 -0.28
N LYS A 61 -6.95 13.28 -1.07
CA LYS A 61 -6.93 14.12 -2.29
C LYS A 61 -6.65 15.59 -1.93
N GLN A 62 -7.18 16.08 -0.81
CA GLN A 62 -6.90 17.44 -0.31
C GLN A 62 -5.47 17.63 0.22
N LEU A 63 -4.76 16.52 0.48
CA LEU A 63 -3.33 16.52 0.81
C LEU A 63 -2.45 16.46 -0.44
N GLY A 64 -3.02 16.49 -1.64
CA GLY A 64 -2.28 16.45 -2.90
C GLY A 64 -1.90 15.04 -3.36
N ILE A 65 -2.43 14.00 -2.70
CA ILE A 65 -2.22 12.61 -3.08
C ILE A 65 -3.09 12.27 -4.29
N ARG A 66 -2.47 11.66 -5.30
CA ARG A 66 -3.11 11.27 -6.55
C ARG A 66 -3.20 9.76 -6.71
N PRO A 67 -4.17 9.25 -7.49
CA PRO A 67 -4.21 7.85 -7.86
C PRO A 67 -2.88 7.40 -8.49
N GLY A 68 -2.50 6.15 -8.23
CA GLY A 68 -1.27 5.54 -8.72
C GLY A 68 -0.03 5.86 -7.89
N GLN A 69 -0.10 6.81 -6.94
CA GLN A 69 1.02 7.08 -6.05
C GLN A 69 1.28 5.90 -5.09
N LYS A 70 2.57 5.69 -4.80
CA LYS A 70 3.07 4.60 -3.96
C LYS A 70 3.43 5.13 -2.58
N TRP A 71 2.86 4.51 -1.56
CA TRP A 71 3.03 4.90 -0.16
C TRP A 71 3.20 3.65 0.71
N CYS A 72 4.06 3.75 1.71
CA CYS A 72 4.15 2.78 2.79
C CYS A 72 3.09 3.12 3.84
N LEU A 73 2.30 2.15 4.24
CA LEU A 73 1.18 2.27 5.16
C LEU A 73 1.40 1.40 6.40
N SER A 74 0.80 1.80 7.52
CA SER A 74 0.65 0.94 8.69
C SER A 74 -0.20 -0.30 8.35
N ALA A 75 0.20 -1.44 8.93
CA ALA A 75 -0.48 -2.71 8.71
C ALA A 75 -1.90 -2.72 9.30
N ASP A 76 -2.09 -2.16 10.49
CA ASP A 76 -3.41 -2.12 11.16
C ASP A 76 -4.43 -1.31 10.32
N HIS A 77 -4.05 -0.12 9.85
CA HIS A 77 -4.95 0.71 9.04
C HIS A 77 -5.23 0.12 7.65
N TRP A 78 -4.23 -0.49 7.00
CA TRP A 78 -4.46 -1.17 5.73
C TRP A 78 -5.40 -2.37 5.91
N LYS A 79 -5.21 -3.15 6.98
CA LYS A 79 -6.07 -4.29 7.30
C LYS A 79 -7.51 -3.86 7.56
N GLU A 80 -7.71 -2.81 8.36
CA GLU A 80 -9.04 -2.27 8.63
C GLU A 80 -9.74 -1.86 7.32
N ALA A 81 -9.02 -1.18 6.40
CA ALA A 81 -9.57 -0.85 5.09
C ALA A 81 -9.94 -2.11 4.28
N ALA A 82 -9.09 -3.15 4.32
CA ALA A 82 -9.34 -4.42 3.65
C ALA A 82 -10.58 -5.15 4.19
N GLU A 83 -10.79 -5.11 5.50
CA GLU A 83 -11.95 -5.70 6.17
C GLU A 83 -13.23 -4.91 5.90
N ARG A 84 -13.18 -3.58 5.98
CA ARG A 84 -14.34 -2.70 5.76
C ARG A 84 -14.88 -2.73 4.34
N ASP A 85 -14.01 -2.83 3.34
CA ASP A 85 -14.41 -2.90 1.93
C ASP A 85 -14.65 -4.34 1.46
N ALA A 86 -14.57 -5.34 2.36
CA ALA A 86 -14.70 -6.78 2.06
C ALA A 86 -13.82 -7.27 0.89
N GLY A 87 -12.70 -6.58 0.66
CA GLY A 87 -11.82 -6.79 -0.49
C GLY A 87 -12.31 -6.30 -1.84
N GLY A 88 -13.13 -5.26 -1.83
CA GLY A 88 -13.46 -4.46 -3.00
C GLY A 88 -12.31 -3.56 -3.47
N GLU A 89 -12.64 -2.68 -4.42
CA GLU A 89 -11.68 -1.79 -5.09
C GLU A 89 -11.20 -0.63 -4.20
N GLY A 90 -11.87 -0.42 -3.08
CA GLY A 90 -11.52 0.57 -2.07
C GLY A 90 -10.28 0.20 -1.28
N VAL A 91 -9.68 -0.98 -1.46
CA VAL A 91 -8.45 -1.39 -0.77
C VAL A 91 -7.22 -1.08 -1.63
N PRO A 92 -6.19 -0.39 -1.10
CA PRO A 92 -4.95 -0.14 -1.85
C PRO A 92 -4.27 -1.44 -2.28
N ARG A 93 -3.81 -1.49 -3.54
CA ARG A 93 -3.07 -2.64 -4.06
C ARG A 93 -1.69 -2.73 -3.42
N VAL A 94 -1.23 -3.95 -3.15
CA VAL A 94 0.03 -4.20 -2.44
C VAL A 94 1.16 -4.57 -3.40
N SER A 95 2.35 -4.05 -3.13
CA SER A 95 3.61 -4.39 -3.79
C SER A 95 4.42 -5.34 -2.92
N LEU A 96 4.22 -6.65 -3.05
CA LEU A 96 4.88 -7.66 -2.20
C LEU A 96 6.42 -7.56 -2.20
N GLU A 97 7.00 -7.17 -3.33
CA GLU A 97 8.46 -6.97 -3.50
C GLU A 97 9.02 -5.76 -2.72
N SER A 98 8.14 -4.91 -2.19
CA SER A 98 8.52 -3.72 -1.40
C SER A 98 7.84 -3.68 -0.02
N THR A 99 6.94 -4.63 0.27
CA THR A 99 6.30 -4.77 1.59
C THR A 99 7.27 -5.39 2.57
N HIS A 100 7.52 -4.72 3.70
CA HIS A 100 8.42 -5.17 4.75
C HIS A 100 7.88 -6.41 5.49
N GLN A 101 8.76 -7.30 5.94
CA GLN A 101 8.39 -8.54 6.63
C GLN A 101 7.48 -8.34 7.86
N ALA A 102 7.63 -7.22 8.57
CA ALA A 102 6.80 -6.85 9.73
C ALA A 102 5.29 -6.78 9.42
N ALA A 103 4.90 -6.65 8.14
CA ALA A 103 3.50 -6.76 7.73
C ALA A 103 2.87 -8.10 8.15
N LEU A 104 3.66 -9.18 8.17
CA LEU A 104 3.22 -10.53 8.51
C LEU A 104 2.88 -10.70 9.99
N GLU A 105 3.28 -9.77 10.85
CA GLU A 105 2.89 -9.76 12.26
C GLU A 105 1.41 -9.41 12.45
N LYS A 106 0.78 -8.79 11.44
CA LYS A 106 -0.58 -8.24 11.51
C LYS A 106 -1.51 -8.75 10.41
N VAL A 107 -0.96 -9.03 9.23
CA VAL A 107 -1.68 -9.42 8.01
C VAL A 107 -1.05 -10.65 7.41
N GLU A 108 -1.86 -11.68 7.17
CA GLU A 108 -1.39 -12.92 6.55
C GLU A 108 -0.89 -12.71 5.13
N LEU A 109 0.14 -13.47 4.73
CA LEU A 109 0.71 -13.40 3.38
C LEU A 109 -0.34 -13.68 2.30
N GLU A 110 -1.28 -14.59 2.54
CA GLU A 110 -2.36 -14.90 1.61
C GLU A 110 -3.29 -13.70 1.38
N THR A 111 -3.60 -12.97 2.45
CA THR A 111 -4.36 -11.72 2.36
C THR A 111 -3.57 -10.70 1.55
N LEU A 112 -2.28 -10.50 1.83
CA LEU A 112 -1.44 -9.58 1.05
C LEU A 112 -1.36 -9.97 -0.43
N LYS A 113 -1.28 -11.28 -0.74
CA LYS A 113 -1.29 -11.81 -2.12
C LYS A 113 -2.61 -11.54 -2.84
N LYS A 114 -3.76 -11.61 -2.15
CA LYS A 114 -5.08 -11.28 -2.71
C LYS A 114 -5.15 -9.85 -3.25
N TYR A 115 -4.46 -8.91 -2.60
CA TYR A 115 -4.35 -7.52 -3.05
C TYR A 115 -3.05 -7.21 -3.79
N GLY A 116 -2.20 -8.23 -3.97
CA GLY A 116 -0.95 -8.15 -4.71
C GLY A 116 -1.24 -7.83 -6.17
N GLY A 117 -0.72 -6.71 -6.67
CA GLY A 117 -0.96 -6.32 -8.06
C GLY A 117 0.06 -5.35 -8.65
N VAL A 118 1.06 -4.93 -7.88
CA VAL A 118 1.96 -3.83 -8.29
C VAL A 118 3.39 -4.26 -8.04
N GLY A 119 3.97 -5.08 -8.92
CA GLY A 119 5.35 -5.55 -8.78
C GLY A 119 5.75 -6.55 -9.87
N SER A 120 6.43 -6.01 -10.88
CA SER A 120 6.93 -6.65 -12.11
C SER A 120 5.88 -7.32 -13.00
N ALA A 121 6.03 -7.13 -14.30
CA ALA A 121 5.24 -7.77 -15.37
C ALA A 121 5.34 -9.32 -15.40
N ARG A 122 5.79 -9.97 -14.31
CA ARG A 122 5.88 -11.44 -14.18
C ARG A 122 4.63 -12.09 -13.60
N TYR A 123 3.72 -11.33 -12.98
CA TYR A 123 2.47 -11.89 -12.41
C TYR A 123 1.19 -11.26 -12.97
N ALA A 124 1.29 -10.48 -14.05
CA ALA A 124 0.12 -9.86 -14.70
C ALA A 124 -0.68 -10.80 -15.62
N TYR A 125 -0.33 -12.10 -15.71
CA TYR A 125 -1.00 -13.05 -16.60
C TYR A 125 -1.23 -14.41 -15.94
N SER A 126 -1.98 -14.49 -14.83
CA SER A 126 -2.53 -15.79 -14.42
C SER A 126 -3.73 -15.69 -13.49
N TRP A 127 -4.68 -14.78 -13.75
CA TRP A 127 -6.00 -14.87 -13.12
C TRP A 127 -7.06 -14.49 -14.15
N GLY A 128 -7.48 -15.51 -14.91
CA GLY A 128 -8.50 -15.39 -15.95
C GLY A 128 -8.41 -16.53 -16.96
N GLY A 129 -8.90 -17.72 -16.59
CA GLY A 129 -8.99 -18.84 -17.51
C GLY A 129 -9.50 -20.09 -16.80
N LYS A 130 -10.74 -20.45 -17.12
CA LYS A 130 -11.49 -21.61 -16.66
C LYS A 130 -10.80 -22.93 -16.99
#